data_AF-A0A4U0W9W4-F1
#
_entry.id   AF-A0A4U0W9W4-F1
#
_cell.length_a   1.000
_cell.length_b   1.000
_cell.length_c   1.000
_cell.angle_alpha   90.00
_cell.angle_beta   90.00
_cell.angle_gamma   90.00
#
_symmetry.space_group_name_H-M   'P 1'
#
loop_
_entity.id
_entity.type
_entity.pdbx_description
1 polymer ?
#
loop_
_entity_poly.entity_id
_entity_poly.type
_entity_poly.pdbx_seq_one_letter_code
_entity_poly.pdbx_strand_id
1 'polypeptide(L)'
;MSSRVEIVPINTGSNGDPSHRPSTGTHTLDDPPTNYLEKLGTLWMKHRGDARPGILYKLDKLPDGYTVWEKPRKTDPKHVDKWLFGNPNHKTFDSPNRFFPHFLHLMNSGGNSVDCPCTVCTTRGRSMSTAGVSTRLPGADAASHEAVNDIAGVPLDCEGTPDVFQILIDKLKRDPRP
;
A
#
# COMPACT_ATOMS: atom_id res chain seq x y z
N MET A 1 16.31 -6.92 25.53
CA MET A 1 17.19 -5.95 24.86
C MET A 1 16.36 -4.72 24.55
N SER A 2 16.73 -3.54 25.08
CA SER A 2 16.02 -2.31 24.77
C SER A 2 16.49 -1.82 23.39
N SER A 3 15.66 -1.94 22.37
CA SER A 3 15.97 -1.47 21.02
C SER A 3 16.01 0.06 21.04
N ARG A 4 17.09 0.67 20.52
CA ARG A 4 17.21 2.13 20.43
C ARG A 4 16.22 2.65 19.39
N VAL A 5 15.36 3.59 19.78
CA VAL A 5 14.44 4.29 18.87
C VAL A 5 15.05 5.62 18.46
N GLU A 6 15.14 5.89 17.16
CA GLU A 6 15.57 7.16 16.61
C GLU A 6 14.39 7.88 15.95
N ILE A 7 14.19 9.14 16.34
CA ILE A 7 13.17 10.01 15.77
C ILE A 7 13.68 10.62 14.47
N VAL A 8 12.92 10.46 13.40
CA VAL A 8 13.28 10.92 12.06
C VAL A 8 12.36 12.09 11.68
N PRO A 9 12.90 13.31 11.54
CA PRO A 9 12.09 14.46 11.17
C PRO A 9 11.65 14.38 9.71
N ILE A 10 10.43 14.85 9.44
CA ILE A 10 9.90 15.04 8.08
C ILE A 10 9.88 16.52 7.69
N ASN A 11 9.74 16.81 6.39
CA ASN A 11 9.50 18.17 5.95
C ASN A 11 8.08 18.65 6.34
N THR A 12 7.83 19.95 6.26
CA THR A 12 6.51 20.53 6.54
C THR A 12 5.56 20.47 5.33
N GLY A 13 6.01 19.98 4.18
CA GLY A 13 5.22 19.90 2.97
C GLY A 13 4.13 18.85 3.09
N SER A 14 2.86 19.28 3.01
CA SER A 14 1.73 18.37 3.04
C SER A 14 0.62 18.83 2.10
N ASN A 15 -0.07 17.86 1.51
CA ASN A 15 -1.32 18.06 0.79
C ASN A 15 -2.53 17.60 1.62
N GLY A 16 -2.37 17.35 2.91
CA GLY A 16 -3.42 16.74 3.73
C GLY A 16 -4.69 17.61 3.80
N ASP A 17 -5.84 16.95 3.79
CA ASP A 17 -7.15 17.55 4.00
C ASP A 17 -7.70 17.16 5.40
N PRO A 18 -7.64 18.06 6.39
CA PRO A 18 -8.15 17.80 7.74
C PRO A 18 -9.66 17.55 7.81
N SER A 19 -10.42 17.92 6.77
CA SER A 19 -11.86 17.69 6.71
C SER A 19 -12.21 16.24 6.39
N HIS A 20 -11.29 15.51 5.73
CA HIS A 20 -11.43 14.10 5.44
C HIS A 20 -11.15 13.27 6.70
N ARG A 21 -12.20 13.05 7.49
CA ARG A 21 -12.20 12.25 8.72
C ARG A 21 -13.45 11.37 8.76
N PRO A 22 -13.42 10.22 9.47
CA PRO A 22 -14.60 9.37 9.57
C PRO A 22 -15.74 10.06 10.33
N SER A 23 -16.97 9.59 10.10
CA SER A 23 -18.13 10.04 10.87
C SER A 23 -17.99 9.68 12.34
N THR A 24 -18.38 10.61 13.21
CA THR A 24 -18.31 10.49 14.66
C THR A 24 -18.96 9.19 15.15
N GLY A 25 -18.28 8.48 16.06
CA GLY A 25 -18.79 7.25 16.69
C GLY A 25 -18.54 5.94 15.93
N THR A 26 -17.97 5.98 14.73
CA THR A 26 -17.66 4.74 13.97
C THR A 26 -16.21 4.29 14.07
N HIS A 27 -15.30 5.22 14.40
CA HIS A 27 -13.87 5.00 14.51
C HIS A 27 -13.33 5.75 15.72
N THR A 28 -12.23 5.25 16.26
CA THR A 28 -11.45 5.89 17.33
C THR A 28 -10.21 6.52 16.72
N LEU A 29 -9.83 7.71 17.16
CA LEU A 29 -8.59 8.36 16.73
C LEU A 29 -7.39 7.66 17.39
N ASP A 30 -6.39 7.27 16.61
CA ASP A 30 -5.12 6.71 17.09
C ASP A 30 -4.07 7.83 17.13
N ASP A 31 -3.89 8.45 18.29
CA ASP A 31 -3.00 9.60 18.49
C ASP A 31 -2.17 9.47 19.79
N PRO A 32 -0.83 9.39 19.72
CA PRO A 32 -0.01 9.32 18.50
C PRO A 32 -0.06 7.92 17.86
N PRO A 33 -0.13 7.81 16.52
CA PRO A 33 -0.21 6.53 15.82
C PRO A 33 1.16 5.84 15.74
N THR A 34 1.68 5.41 16.90
CA THR A 34 3.07 5.01 17.10
C THR A 34 3.49 3.88 16.16
N ASN A 35 2.69 2.82 16.05
CA ASN A 35 2.97 1.70 15.13
C ASN A 35 3.01 2.13 13.66
N TYR A 36 2.19 3.13 13.28
CA TYR A 36 2.16 3.66 11.92
C TYR A 36 3.42 4.47 11.63
N LEU A 37 3.79 5.36 12.56
CA LEU A 37 5.00 6.20 12.49
C LEU A 37 6.28 5.38 12.46
N GLU A 38 6.34 4.28 13.22
CA GLU A 38 7.50 3.37 13.23
C GLU A 38 7.68 2.64 11.91
N LYS A 39 6.59 2.09 11.36
CA LYS A 39 6.63 1.43 10.06
C LYS A 39 7.03 2.42 8.96
N LEU A 40 6.44 3.60 8.96
CA LEU A 40 6.73 4.62 7.95
C LEU A 40 8.16 5.16 8.08
N GLY A 41 8.64 5.39 9.31
CA GLY A 41 10.01 5.81 9.58
C GLY A 41 11.03 4.76 9.15
N THR A 42 10.75 3.49 9.41
CA THR A 42 11.60 2.39 8.96
C THR A 42 11.66 2.30 7.43
N LEU A 43 10.53 2.42 6.74
CA LEU A 43 10.50 2.45 5.27
C LEU A 43 11.29 3.64 4.71
N TRP A 44 11.13 4.81 5.31
CA TRP A 44 11.81 6.04 4.92
C TRP A 44 13.34 5.91 5.03
N MET A 45 13.83 5.45 6.18
CA MET A 45 15.26 5.23 6.39
C MET A 45 15.83 4.18 5.44
N LYS A 46 15.09 3.10 5.19
CA LYS A 46 15.50 2.07 4.22
C LYS A 46 15.58 2.63 2.80
N HIS A 47 14.60 3.42 2.40
CA HIS A 47 14.56 4.04 1.07
C HIS A 47 15.75 4.99 0.84
N ARG A 48 16.16 5.75 1.86
CA ARG A 48 17.33 6.64 1.79
C ARG A 48 18.68 5.91 1.84
N GLY A 49 18.70 4.65 2.26
CA GLY A 49 19.94 3.91 2.52
C GLY A 49 20.56 4.20 3.90
N ASP A 50 19.88 4.96 4.75
CA ASP A 50 20.37 5.38 6.08
C ASP A 50 20.00 4.41 7.22
N ALA A 51 19.25 3.35 6.90
CA ALA A 51 18.81 2.37 7.90
C ALA A 51 19.97 1.55 8.45
N ARG A 52 20.12 1.54 9.78
CA ARG A 52 21.17 0.82 10.51
C ARG A 52 20.62 -0.40 11.24
N PRO A 53 21.39 -1.51 11.31
CA PRO A 53 21.00 -2.68 12.09
C PRO A 53 20.80 -2.36 13.58
N GLY A 54 19.77 -2.94 14.19
CA GLY A 54 19.49 -2.80 15.63
C GLY A 54 18.87 -1.48 16.07
N ILE A 55 18.54 -0.59 15.12
CA ILE A 55 17.84 0.68 15.39
C ILE A 55 16.41 0.61 14.88
N LEU A 56 15.47 1.04 15.72
CA LEU A 56 14.09 1.27 15.33
C LEU A 56 13.93 2.74 14.94
N TYR A 57 13.21 3.00 13.87
CA TYR A 57 12.99 4.34 13.36
C TYR A 57 11.54 4.72 13.50
N LYS A 58 11.27 5.92 14.02
CA LYS A 58 9.93 6.47 14.17
C LYS A 58 9.92 7.88 13.58
N LEU A 59 8.94 8.19 12.73
CA LEU A 59 8.77 9.58 12.29
C LEU A 59 8.38 10.48 13.47
N ASP A 60 8.83 11.72 13.45
CA ASP A 60 8.46 12.74 14.44
C ASP A 60 6.95 13.03 14.43
N LYS A 61 6.35 13.12 13.23
CA LYS A 61 4.91 13.31 13.02
C LYS A 61 4.43 12.73 11.69
N LEU A 62 3.11 12.69 11.50
CA LEU A 62 2.52 12.53 10.18
C LEU A 62 2.56 13.86 9.41
N PRO A 63 2.53 13.85 8.07
CA PRO A 63 2.30 15.07 7.29
C PRO A 63 1.02 15.77 7.74
N ASP A 64 1.05 17.10 7.79
CA ASP A 64 -0.05 17.88 8.35
C ASP A 64 -1.38 17.60 7.63
N GLY A 65 -2.47 17.46 8.39
CA GLY A 65 -3.79 17.10 7.85
C GLY A 65 -4.05 15.60 7.70
N TYR A 66 -3.05 14.73 7.92
CA TYR A 66 -3.26 13.29 7.99
C TYR A 66 -3.48 12.80 9.42
N THR A 67 -4.42 11.87 9.59
CA THR A 67 -4.73 11.27 10.91
C THR A 67 -4.99 9.77 10.75
N VAL A 68 -4.64 8.96 11.74
CA VAL A 68 -4.93 7.52 11.74
C VAL A 68 -6.14 7.27 12.63
N TRP A 69 -7.06 6.47 12.11
CA TRP A 69 -8.27 6.08 12.82
C TRP A 69 -8.38 4.57 12.81
N GLU A 70 -8.99 4.04 13.85
CA GLU A 70 -9.10 2.60 14.05
C GLU A 70 -10.54 2.18 14.31
N LYS A 71 -10.86 0.94 13.92
CA LYS A 71 -12.19 0.35 14.12
C LYS A 71 -12.09 -1.14 14.39
N PRO A 72 -12.72 -1.64 15.47
CA PRO A 72 -12.88 -3.07 15.70
C PRO A 72 -13.70 -3.72 14.58
N ARG A 73 -13.31 -4.93 14.15
CA ARG A 73 -14.09 -5.69 13.17
C ARG A 73 -15.43 -6.12 13.78
N LYS A 74 -16.49 -6.07 12.97
CA LYS A 74 -17.83 -6.52 13.40
C LYS A 74 -17.87 -8.01 13.74
N THR A 75 -17.12 -8.82 13.00
CA THR A 75 -17.07 -10.28 13.16
C THR A 75 -16.17 -10.73 14.30
N ASP A 76 -15.11 -9.97 14.59
CA ASP A 76 -14.18 -10.25 15.67
C ASP A 76 -13.65 -8.93 16.27
N PRO A 77 -14.27 -8.44 17.36
CA PRO A 77 -13.89 -7.17 17.97
C PRO A 77 -12.47 -7.13 18.53
N LYS A 78 -11.77 -8.27 18.68
CA LYS A 78 -10.36 -8.29 19.09
C LYS A 78 -9.42 -7.82 17.98
N HIS A 79 -9.86 -7.93 16.73
CA HIS A 79 -9.12 -7.45 15.57
C HIS A 79 -9.54 -6.01 15.28
N VAL A 80 -8.56 -5.11 15.36
CA VAL A 80 -8.72 -3.69 15.06
C VAL A 80 -8.04 -3.38 13.74
N ASP A 81 -8.80 -2.85 12.79
CA ASP A 81 -8.27 -2.35 11.53
C ASP A 81 -7.95 -0.86 11.68
N LYS A 82 -6.88 -0.40 11.01
CA LYS A 82 -6.41 0.98 11.07
C LYS A 82 -6.37 1.57 9.66
N TRP A 83 -6.79 2.82 9.53
CA TRP A 83 -6.77 3.56 8.28
C TRP A 83 -6.20 4.95 8.48
N LEU A 84 -5.39 5.38 7.52
CA LEU A 84 -4.92 6.75 7.41
C LEU A 84 -5.94 7.56 6.58
N PHE A 85 -6.45 8.61 7.20
CA PHE A 85 -7.34 9.62 6.65
C PHE A 85 -6.55 10.91 6.33
N GLY A 86 -7.15 11.81 5.57
CA GLY A 86 -6.54 13.09 5.18
C GLY A 86 -6.08 13.21 3.72
N ASN A 87 -6.31 12.21 2.87
CA ASN A 87 -6.03 12.37 1.43
C ASN A 87 -7.06 13.33 0.77
N PRO A 88 -6.63 14.26 -0.11
CA PRO A 88 -7.53 15.17 -0.84
C PRO A 88 -8.58 14.51 -1.73
N ASN A 89 -8.32 13.28 -2.20
CA ASN A 89 -9.30 12.54 -3.00
C ASN A 89 -10.36 11.82 -2.14
N HIS A 90 -10.43 12.13 -0.84
CA HIS A 90 -11.33 11.50 0.14
C HIS A 90 -11.26 9.97 0.14
N LYS A 91 -10.05 9.43 -0.05
CA LYS A 91 -9.75 8.00 0.00
C LYS A 91 -8.76 7.71 1.12
N THR A 92 -8.91 6.57 1.79
CA THR A 92 -8.05 6.19 2.90
C THR A 92 -6.93 5.25 2.46
N PHE A 93 -5.87 5.18 3.28
CA PHE A 93 -4.85 4.14 3.15
C PHE A 93 -5.02 3.13 4.29
N ASP A 94 -5.09 1.85 3.95
CA ASP A 94 -5.23 0.73 4.89
C ASP A 94 -3.91 0.31 5.56
N SER A 95 -2.77 0.81 5.09
CA SER A 95 -1.46 0.40 5.56
C SER A 95 -0.38 1.47 5.30
N PRO A 96 0.68 1.52 6.12
CA PRO A 96 1.85 2.37 5.87
C PRO A 96 2.52 2.08 4.52
N ASN A 97 2.58 0.81 4.11
CA ASN A 97 3.18 0.42 2.83
C ASN A 97 2.43 1.03 1.63
N ARG A 98 1.08 1.03 1.68
CA ARG A 98 0.26 1.62 0.62
C ARG A 98 0.35 3.15 0.60
N PHE A 99 0.55 3.77 1.75
CA PHE A 99 0.77 5.21 1.88
C PHE A 99 2.18 5.65 1.47
N PHE A 100 3.18 4.78 1.61
CA PHE A 100 4.59 5.15 1.43
C PHE A 100 4.94 5.83 0.10
N PRO A 101 4.41 5.41 -1.08
CA PRO A 101 4.66 6.12 -2.34
C PRO A 101 4.09 7.55 -2.33
N HIS A 102 2.94 7.76 -1.68
CA HIS A 102 2.36 9.10 -1.49
C HIS A 102 3.25 9.93 -0.58
N PHE A 103 3.65 9.37 0.56
CA PHE A 103 4.56 10.01 1.50
C PHE A 103 5.87 10.44 0.84
N LEU A 104 6.50 9.57 0.05
CA LEU A 104 7.73 9.87 -0.67
C LEU A 104 7.54 11.04 -1.64
N HIS A 105 6.43 11.05 -2.38
CA HIS A 105 6.11 12.17 -3.25
C HIS A 105 5.93 13.48 -2.46
N LEU A 106 5.26 13.47 -1.31
CA LEU A 106 5.13 14.66 -0.46
C LEU A 106 6.50 15.17 0.01
N MET A 107 7.38 14.26 0.43
CA MET A 107 8.70 14.61 0.92
C MET A 107 9.60 15.20 -0.18
N ASN A 108 9.46 14.72 -1.42
CA ASN A 108 10.27 15.18 -2.56
C ASN A 108 9.70 16.45 -3.22
N SER A 109 8.38 16.58 -3.28
CA SER A 109 7.69 17.67 -3.98
C SER A 109 7.27 18.83 -3.07
N GLY A 110 7.59 18.76 -1.78
CA GLY A 110 7.23 19.80 -0.80
C GLY A 110 5.73 19.92 -0.53
N GLY A 111 4.97 18.83 -0.67
CA GLY A 111 3.52 18.83 -0.45
C GLY A 111 2.68 19.03 -1.72
N ASN A 112 3.28 19.09 -2.91
CA ASN A 112 2.51 19.02 -4.14
C ASN A 112 1.90 17.61 -4.33
N SER A 113 0.75 17.53 -4.99
CA SER A 113 0.02 16.30 -5.30
C SER A 113 -0.09 16.00 -6.80
N VAL A 114 0.40 16.91 -7.64
CA VAL A 114 0.45 16.76 -9.09
C VAL A 114 1.34 15.56 -9.46
N ASP A 115 0.83 14.68 -10.33
CA ASP A 115 1.52 13.48 -10.81
C ASP A 115 1.97 12.51 -9.71
N CYS A 116 1.24 12.44 -8.60
CA CYS A 116 1.55 11.50 -7.54
C CYS A 116 1.36 10.03 -8.02
N PRO A 117 2.40 9.17 -7.91
CA PRO A 117 2.36 7.79 -8.40
C PRO A 117 1.58 6.84 -7.47
N CYS A 118 1.03 7.35 -6.37
CA CYS A 118 0.35 6.53 -5.38
C CYS A 118 -0.93 5.88 -5.94
N THR A 119 -1.21 4.62 -5.58
CA THR A 119 -2.41 3.90 -6.08
C THR A 119 -3.72 4.63 -5.77
N VAL A 120 -3.79 5.32 -4.63
CA VAL A 120 -4.97 6.10 -4.22
C VAL A 120 -5.18 7.34 -5.10
N CYS A 121 -4.08 7.94 -5.58
CA CYS A 121 -4.04 9.16 -6.38
C CYS A 121 -4.30 8.86 -7.86
N THR A 122 -3.73 7.75 -8.35
CA THR A 122 -3.84 7.32 -9.75
C THR A 122 -5.16 6.62 -10.07
N THR A 123 -5.85 6.08 -9.06
CA THR A 123 -7.19 5.49 -9.23
C THR A 123 -8.22 6.60 -9.51
N ARG A 124 -8.28 7.06 -10.76
CA ARG A 124 -9.37 7.90 -11.26
C ARG A 124 -10.68 7.13 -11.09
N GLY A 125 -11.56 7.64 -10.23
CA GLY A 125 -13.01 7.44 -10.35
C GLY A 125 -13.60 6.02 -10.31
N ARG A 126 -12.87 4.95 -10.00
CA ARG A 126 -13.52 3.67 -9.70
C ARG A 126 -14.07 3.70 -8.29
N SER A 127 -15.27 4.26 -8.16
CA SER A 127 -16.21 3.91 -7.10
C SER A 127 -16.35 2.40 -7.11
N MET A 128 -15.80 1.71 -6.10
CA MET A 128 -16.23 0.35 -5.84
C MET A 128 -17.62 0.42 -5.22
N SER A 129 -18.61 0.60 -6.09
CA SER A 129 -19.97 0.21 -5.79
C SER A 129 -19.94 -1.31 -5.68
N THR A 130 -20.06 -1.82 -4.45
CA THR A 130 -20.35 -3.23 -4.19
C THR A 130 -21.68 -3.58 -4.86
N ALA A 131 -21.62 -4.11 -6.06
CA ALA A 131 -22.75 -4.73 -6.74
C ALA A 131 -22.32 -6.11 -7.23
N GLY A 132 -22.78 -7.12 -6.51
CA GLY A 132 -23.04 -8.50 -6.95
C GLY A 132 -22.06 -9.15 -7.92
N VAL A 133 -21.30 -10.10 -7.40
CA VAL A 133 -20.91 -11.30 -8.15
C VAL A 133 -22.14 -11.85 -8.87
N SER A 134 -22.12 -11.89 -10.20
CA SER A 134 -22.97 -12.77 -10.99
C SER A 134 -22.14 -13.47 -12.05
N THR A 135 -21.71 -14.67 -11.69
CA THR A 135 -21.14 -15.66 -12.61
C THR A 135 -22.21 -16.06 -13.62
N ARG A 136 -22.03 -15.72 -14.90
CA ARG A 136 -22.63 -16.43 -16.03
C ARG A 136 -21.67 -16.41 -17.22
N LEU A 137 -20.98 -17.53 -17.44
CA LEU A 137 -20.41 -17.87 -18.75
C LEU A 137 -21.56 -18.29 -19.67
N PRO A 138 -21.54 -17.88 -20.94
CA PRO A 138 -21.57 -18.91 -21.98
C PRO A 138 -20.68 -18.59 -23.19
N GLY A 139 -20.20 -19.67 -23.82
CA GLY A 139 -19.95 -19.68 -25.26
C GLY A 139 -18.50 -19.49 -25.66
N ALA A 140 -17.89 -20.61 -26.07
CA ALA A 140 -16.74 -20.63 -26.95
C ALA A 140 -17.08 -19.97 -28.29
N ASP A 141 -16.10 -19.33 -28.94
CA ASP A 141 -15.75 -19.57 -30.34
C ASP A 141 -14.48 -18.78 -30.77
N ALA A 142 -13.53 -19.56 -31.28
CA ALA A 142 -12.63 -19.32 -32.42
C ALA A 142 -11.75 -18.05 -32.57
N ALA A 143 -10.44 -18.35 -32.61
CA ALA A 143 -9.50 -18.03 -33.70
C ALA A 143 -8.71 -16.71 -33.72
N SER A 144 -7.44 -16.87 -33.31
CA SER A 144 -6.18 -16.52 -34.01
C SER A 144 -5.96 -15.10 -34.56
N HIS A 145 -4.86 -14.47 -34.13
CA HIS A 145 -3.80 -13.97 -35.03
C HIS A 145 -2.45 -13.88 -34.30
N GLU A 146 -1.41 -14.35 -34.97
CA GLU A 146 -0.01 -14.47 -34.55
C GLU A 146 0.69 -13.13 -34.27
N ALA A 147 1.61 -13.10 -33.30
CA ALA A 147 2.90 -12.41 -33.44
C ALA A 147 3.92 -12.92 -32.40
N VAL A 148 4.90 -13.63 -32.93
CA VAL A 148 6.18 -14.06 -32.35
C VAL A 148 6.97 -12.95 -31.64
N ASN A 149 7.54 -13.26 -30.48
CA ASN A 149 8.91 -12.84 -30.15
C ASN A 149 9.56 -13.85 -29.20
N ASP A 150 10.56 -14.56 -29.73
CA ASP A 150 11.38 -15.57 -29.06
C ASP A 150 12.19 -14.96 -27.90
N ILE A 151 11.92 -15.40 -26.67
CA ILE A 151 12.93 -15.53 -25.62
C ILE A 151 12.77 -16.93 -25.03
N ALA A 152 13.77 -17.77 -25.30
CA ALA A 152 13.79 -19.19 -25.01
C ALA A 152 13.46 -19.53 -23.55
N GLY A 153 12.45 -20.37 -23.35
CA GLY A 153 12.33 -21.25 -22.18
C GLY A 153 11.47 -20.78 -21.00
N VAL A 154 10.70 -19.71 -21.11
CA VAL A 154 9.77 -19.27 -20.05
C VAL A 154 8.33 -19.60 -20.46
N PRO A 155 7.57 -20.39 -19.67
CA PRO A 155 6.13 -20.52 -19.86
C PRO A 155 5.45 -19.15 -19.70
N LEU A 156 4.84 -18.67 -20.78
CA LEU A 156 4.08 -17.42 -20.81
C LEU A 156 2.58 -17.75 -20.77
N ASP A 157 1.79 -16.88 -20.13
CA ASP A 157 0.33 -16.95 -20.23
C ASP A 157 -0.17 -16.44 -21.59
N CYS A 158 -1.48 -16.53 -21.84
CA CYS A 158 -2.11 -16.06 -23.07
C CYS A 158 -1.98 -14.54 -23.30
N GLU A 159 -1.45 -13.78 -22.34
CA GLU A 159 -1.18 -12.34 -22.43
C GLU A 159 0.31 -12.02 -22.59
N GLY A 160 1.18 -13.03 -22.75
CA GLY A 160 2.63 -12.84 -22.94
C GLY A 160 3.35 -12.38 -21.68
N THR A 161 2.72 -12.51 -20.51
CA THR A 161 3.34 -12.21 -19.22
C THR A 161 3.99 -13.48 -18.66
N PRO A 162 5.22 -13.41 -18.12
CA PRO A 162 5.86 -14.56 -17.47
C PRO A 162 5.01 -15.09 -16.32
N ASP A 163 4.64 -16.37 -16.36
CA ASP A 163 3.86 -17.01 -15.30
C ASP A 163 4.75 -17.26 -14.07
N VAL A 164 4.79 -16.28 -13.17
CA VAL A 164 5.54 -16.34 -11.91
C VAL A 164 5.08 -17.52 -11.03
N PHE A 165 3.81 -17.94 -11.12
CA PHE A 165 3.28 -19.05 -10.32
C PHE A 165 3.83 -20.39 -10.80
N GLN A 166 3.86 -20.63 -12.10
CA GLN A 166 4.43 -21.85 -12.66
C GLN A 166 5.94 -21.97 -12.35
N ILE A 167 6.66 -20.85 -12.44
CA ILE A 167 8.09 -20.77 -12.07
C ILE A 167 8.31 -21.15 -10.60
N LEU A 168 7.42 -20.74 -9.69
CA LEU A 168 7.48 -21.10 -8.27
C LEU A 168 7.16 -22.59 -8.02
N ILE A 169 6.19 -23.14 -8.73
CA ILE A 169 5.82 -24.57 -8.62
C ILE A 169 6.96 -25.45 -9.13
N ASP A 170 7.59 -25.11 -10.25
CA ASP A 170 8.71 -25.89 -10.80
C ASP A 170 9.95 -25.84 -9.89
N LYS A 171 10.21 -24.70 -9.25
CA LYS A 171 11.28 -24.59 -8.23
C LYS A 171 11.01 -25.52 -7.03
N LEU A 172 9.76 -25.62 -6.57
CA LEU A 172 9.40 -26.51 -5.47
C LEU A 172 9.52 -27.99 -5.83
N LYS A 173 9.31 -28.36 -7.10
CA LYS A 173 9.46 -29.76 -7.57
C LYS A 173 10.92 -30.16 -7.79
N ARG A 174 11.81 -29.20 -8.09
CA ARG A 174 13.25 -29.47 -8.34
C ARG A 174 14.08 -29.58 -7.06
N ASP A 175 13.62 -29.00 -5.95
CA ASP A 175 14.24 -29.16 -4.63
C ASP A 175 13.33 -29.97 -3.68
N PRO A 176 13.23 -31.31 -3.83
CA PRO A 176 12.90 -32.12 -2.68
C PRO A 176 14.07 -31.98 -1.70
N ARG A 177 13.93 -31.13 -0.68
CA ARG A 177 14.83 -31.15 0.47
C ARG A 177 14.86 -32.58 1.03
N PRO A 178 16.04 -33.04 1.49
CA PRO A 178 16.46 -34.45 1.52
C PRO A 178 15.55 -35.38 2.32
#